data_AF-A0ABD1IV64-F1
#
_entry.id   AF-A0ABD1IV64-F1
#
_cell.length_a   1.000
_cell.length_b   1.000
_cell.length_c   1.000
_cell.angle_alpha   90.00
_cell.angle_beta   90.00
_cell.angle_gamma   90.00
#
_symmetry.space_group_name_H-M   'P 1'
#
loop_
_entity.id
_entity.type
_entity.pdbx_description
1 polymer ?
#
loop_
_entity_poly.entity_id
_entity_poly.type
_entity_poly.pdbx_seq_one_letter_code
_entity_poly.pdbx_strand_id
1 'polypeptide(L)'
;MRADAVFIRGGFSNWRKATEKFREHEKSAFHLDAVSKVAALNSTPISALLSEVVAKDQNTARVVLKEAFKTARYLVRQGLPLRVHDHRDGHFWQLMLDRTESLPEARQWMLRQDNWLSDNIQNEIIEQLAHDSTKQGCQQRQGVLLDSAKGLVSDTDISALQLPTWDVASLGLQLKMLGGLTKDQTFLTVQDLARFMSALHPQTRGLFSEVERLVHLCLCLPVSTACSERSFSALRRLKTWLRSTTRVPSARLLHPDQRPFKQSQTSRYQPRQMGYPGRRGSA
;
A
#
# COMPACT_ATOMS: atom_id res chain seq x y z
N MET A 1 -3.65 50.57 45.14
CA MET A 1 -4.14 49.83 43.96
C MET A 1 -3.03 48.92 43.46
N ARG A 2 -3.31 47.63 43.19
CA ARG A 2 -2.31 46.68 42.68
C ARG A 2 -1.71 47.26 41.38
N ALA A 3 -0.38 47.35 41.29
CA ALA A 3 0.35 47.95 40.17
C ALA A 3 -0.11 47.41 38.80
N ASP A 4 -0.60 46.18 38.76
CA ASP A 4 -1.01 45.47 37.54
C ASP A 4 -2.30 45.97 36.90
N ALA A 5 -3.21 46.59 37.66
CA ALA A 5 -4.50 47.03 37.11
C ALA A 5 -4.33 48.10 36.03
N VAL A 6 -3.29 48.93 36.15
CA VAL A 6 -2.91 49.97 35.18
C VAL A 6 -2.46 49.34 33.85
N PHE A 7 -1.73 48.23 33.91
CA PHE A 7 -1.21 47.53 32.73
C PHE A 7 -2.22 46.60 32.05
N ILE A 8 -3.28 46.19 32.75
CA ILE A 8 -4.28 45.25 32.22
C ILE A 8 -5.54 45.96 31.71
N ARG A 9 -5.98 47.06 32.36
CA ARG A 9 -7.28 47.69 32.07
C ARG A 9 -7.24 49.20 31.82
N GLY A 10 -6.38 49.93 32.55
CA GLY A 10 -6.43 51.40 32.61
C GLY A 10 -5.53 52.15 31.64
N GLY A 11 -4.53 51.48 31.06
CA GLY A 11 -3.48 52.14 30.26
C GLY A 11 -2.48 52.92 31.13
N PHE A 12 -1.21 52.90 30.73
CA PHE A 12 -0.14 53.59 31.46
C PHE A 12 0.13 54.97 30.82
N SER A 13 -0.06 56.05 31.59
CA SER A 13 0.06 57.43 31.10
C SER A 13 1.23 58.22 31.73
N ASN A 14 1.80 57.77 32.84
CA ASN A 14 2.86 58.50 33.55
C ASN A 14 4.27 58.08 33.11
N TRP A 15 4.65 58.47 31.89
CA TRP A 15 5.92 58.11 31.27
C TRP A 15 7.17 58.58 32.03
N ARG A 16 7.07 59.63 32.86
CA ARG A 16 8.18 60.09 33.71
C ARG A 16 8.66 59.05 34.72
N LYS A 17 7.80 58.10 35.11
CA LYS A 17 8.12 57.00 36.03
C LYS A 17 8.07 55.62 35.34
N ALA A 18 8.14 55.59 34.02
CA ALA A 18 7.97 54.36 33.24
C ALA A 18 8.94 53.25 33.66
N THR A 19 10.22 53.55 33.76
CA THR A 19 11.27 52.56 34.08
C THR A 19 11.09 51.91 35.45
N GLU A 20 10.74 52.71 36.47
CA GLU A 20 10.44 52.22 37.82
C GLU A 20 9.20 51.32 37.81
N LYS A 21 8.11 51.78 37.16
CA LYS A 21 6.83 51.06 37.13
C LYS A 21 6.86 49.80 36.25
N PHE A 22 7.67 49.78 35.21
CA PHE A 22 7.90 48.58 34.40
C PHE A 22 8.67 47.52 35.19
N ARG A 23 9.69 47.90 35.97
CA ARG A 23 10.42 46.94 36.84
C ARG A 23 9.53 46.33 37.92
N GLU A 24 8.58 47.11 38.45
CA GLU A 24 7.58 46.59 39.39
C GLU A 24 6.60 45.63 38.69
N HIS A 25 6.15 45.96 37.48
CA HIS A 25 5.23 45.12 36.70
C HIS A 25 5.89 43.84 36.17
N GLU A 26 7.16 43.89 35.77
CA GLU A 26 7.91 42.72 35.28
C GLU A 26 7.94 41.58 36.31
N LYS A 27 7.99 41.95 37.61
CA LYS A 27 7.94 41.01 38.74
C LYS A 27 6.52 40.54 39.08
N SER A 28 5.49 41.10 38.45
CA SER A 28 4.11 40.74 38.74
C SER A 28 3.78 39.33 38.25
N ALA A 29 2.88 38.66 38.98
CA ALA A 29 2.43 37.32 38.61
C ALA A 29 1.77 37.30 37.21
N PHE A 30 1.09 38.38 36.83
CA PHE A 30 0.43 38.47 35.52
C PHE A 30 1.42 38.62 34.37
N HIS A 31 2.48 39.42 34.56
CA HIS A 31 3.54 39.54 33.55
C HIS A 31 4.27 38.21 33.38
N LEU A 32 4.66 37.57 34.49
CA LEU A 32 5.35 36.28 34.46
C LEU A 32 4.49 35.18 33.82
N ASP A 33 3.19 35.12 34.13
CA ASP A 33 2.23 34.19 33.50
C ASP A 33 2.05 34.49 32.00
N ALA A 34 1.94 35.76 31.60
CA ALA A 34 1.85 36.15 30.20
C ALA A 34 3.12 35.81 29.41
N VAL A 35 4.30 36.10 29.97
CA VAL A 35 5.60 35.75 29.38
C VAL A 35 5.75 34.24 29.27
N SER A 36 5.36 33.49 30.30
CA SER A 36 5.36 32.02 30.28
C SER A 36 4.44 31.47 29.19
N LYS A 37 3.23 32.02 29.04
CA LYS A 37 2.28 31.65 27.97
C LYS A 37 2.81 31.98 26.58
N VAL A 38 3.39 33.16 26.38
CA VAL A 38 3.98 33.56 25.10
C VAL A 38 5.21 32.69 24.77
N ALA A 39 6.06 32.40 25.75
CA ALA A 39 7.19 31.49 25.58
C ALA A 39 6.73 30.05 25.26
N ALA A 40 5.65 29.57 25.90
CA ALA A 40 5.06 28.27 25.61
C ALA A 40 4.47 28.21 24.18
N LEU A 41 3.79 29.27 23.72
CA LEU A 41 3.28 29.37 22.35
C LEU A 41 4.40 29.44 21.30
N ASN A 42 5.53 30.04 21.64
CA ASN A 42 6.70 30.15 20.76
C ASN A 42 7.69 28.97 20.88
N SER A 43 7.40 27.98 21.75
CA SER A 43 8.31 26.87 22.04
C SER A 43 8.52 25.92 20.86
N THR A 44 7.53 25.82 19.97
CA THR A 44 7.64 25.07 18.71
C THR A 44 7.32 26.00 17.54
N PRO A 45 8.22 26.15 16.56
CA PRO A 45 7.91 26.94 15.38
C PRO A 45 6.76 26.27 14.61
N ILE A 46 5.82 27.07 14.11
CA ILE A 46 4.63 26.59 13.36
C ILE A 46 5.04 25.65 12.20
N SER A 47 6.21 25.87 11.58
CA SER A 47 6.77 24.99 10.56
C SER A 47 7.06 23.58 11.05
N ALA A 48 7.55 23.42 12.29
CA ALA A 48 7.79 22.11 12.90
C ALA A 48 6.47 21.40 13.23
N LEU A 49 5.48 22.13 13.76
CA LEU A 49 4.14 21.58 14.03
C LEU A 49 3.44 21.12 12.74
N LEU A 50 3.52 21.92 11.68
CA LEU A 50 3.00 21.54 10.35
C LEU A 50 3.74 20.31 9.80
N SER A 51 5.05 20.21 10.01
CA SER A 51 5.85 19.05 9.61
C SER A 51 5.41 17.78 10.35
N GLU A 52 5.15 17.87 11.65
CA GLU A 52 4.68 16.76 12.48
C GLU A 52 3.28 16.29 12.07
N VAL A 53 2.34 17.21 11.85
CA VAL A 53 0.98 16.88 11.36
C VAL A 53 1.05 16.20 10.00
N VAL A 54 1.85 16.72 9.07
CA VAL A 54 2.05 16.11 7.75
C VAL A 54 2.69 14.72 7.86
N ALA A 55 3.66 14.54 8.76
CA ALA A 55 4.30 13.26 8.99
C ALA A 55 3.30 12.23 9.56
N LYS A 56 2.43 12.65 10.49
CA LYS A 56 1.37 11.81 11.05
C LYS A 56 0.37 11.39 9.97
N ASP A 57 -0.16 12.33 9.20
CA ASP A 57 -1.08 12.03 8.09
C ASP A 57 -0.44 11.11 7.03
N GLN A 58 0.85 11.29 6.71
CA GLN A 58 1.61 10.39 5.85
C GLN A 58 1.69 8.97 6.42
N ASN A 59 1.93 8.84 7.72
CA ASN A 59 1.99 7.54 8.36
C ASN A 59 0.63 6.83 8.30
N THR A 60 -0.46 7.54 8.60
CA THR A 60 -1.82 7.01 8.49
C THR A 60 -2.14 6.58 7.05
N ALA A 61 -1.80 7.39 6.05
CA ALA A 61 -1.98 7.06 4.65
C ALA A 61 -1.20 5.79 4.24
N ARG A 62 0.02 5.61 4.76
CA ARG A 62 0.82 4.37 4.53
C ARG A 62 0.18 3.14 5.16
N VAL A 63 -0.38 3.27 6.36
CA VAL A 63 -1.10 2.18 7.03
C VAL A 63 -2.31 1.76 6.20
N VAL A 64 -3.13 2.72 5.78
CA VAL A 64 -4.31 2.48 4.93
C VAL A 64 -3.90 1.85 3.59
N LEU A 65 -2.85 2.35 2.94
CA LEU A 65 -2.35 1.79 1.68
C LEU A 65 -1.90 0.33 1.85
N LYS A 66 -1.21 -0.01 2.95
CA LYS A 66 -0.83 -1.39 3.25
C LYS A 66 -2.05 -2.30 3.37
N GLU A 67 -3.10 -1.84 4.05
CA GLU A 67 -4.35 -2.60 4.13
C GLU A 67 -5.01 -2.74 2.76
N ALA A 68 -4.99 -1.71 1.91
CA ALA A 68 -5.51 -1.78 0.55
C ALA A 68 -4.84 -2.87 -0.30
N PHE A 69 -3.51 -2.97 -0.25
CA PHE A 69 -2.78 -4.05 -0.93
C PHE A 69 -3.14 -5.44 -0.37
N LYS A 70 -3.28 -5.58 0.95
CA LYS A 70 -3.66 -6.86 1.56
C LYS A 70 -5.09 -7.26 1.20
N THR A 71 -6.02 -6.31 1.16
CA THR A 71 -7.42 -6.50 0.74
C THR A 71 -7.49 -6.92 -0.72
N ALA A 72 -6.83 -6.20 -1.62
CA ALA A 72 -6.77 -6.56 -3.04
C ALA A 72 -6.21 -7.98 -3.21
N ARG A 73 -5.10 -8.29 -2.56
CA ARG A 73 -4.46 -9.61 -2.61
C ARG A 73 -5.40 -10.71 -2.12
N TYR A 74 -6.16 -10.48 -1.05
CA TYR A 74 -7.13 -11.46 -0.56
C TYR A 74 -8.23 -11.71 -1.59
N LEU A 75 -8.87 -10.65 -2.10
CA LEU A 75 -9.97 -10.77 -3.05
C LEU A 75 -9.54 -11.43 -4.36
N VAL A 76 -8.38 -11.04 -4.90
CA VAL A 76 -7.81 -11.64 -6.12
C VAL A 76 -7.53 -13.14 -5.91
N ARG A 77 -7.00 -13.54 -4.75
CA ARG A 77 -6.74 -14.96 -4.45
C ARG A 77 -8.00 -15.79 -4.31
N GLN A 78 -9.08 -15.19 -3.81
CA GLN A 78 -10.38 -15.86 -3.69
C GLN A 78 -11.21 -15.81 -4.98
N GLY A 79 -10.75 -15.09 -6.01
CA GLY A 79 -11.52 -14.88 -7.24
C GLY A 79 -12.76 -14.00 -7.03
N LEU A 80 -12.79 -13.18 -5.98
CA LEU A 80 -13.94 -12.33 -5.68
C LEU A 80 -13.83 -10.97 -6.39
N PRO A 81 -14.95 -10.43 -6.91
CA PRO A 81 -14.95 -9.12 -7.53
C PRO A 81 -14.71 -8.04 -6.48
N LEU A 82 -13.73 -7.16 -6.73
CA LEU A 82 -13.45 -6.02 -5.84
C LEU A 82 -14.61 -5.03 -5.78
N ARG A 83 -15.32 -4.90 -6.91
CA ARG A 83 -16.35 -3.87 -7.14
C ARG A 83 -17.70 -4.52 -7.37
N VAL A 84 -18.72 -3.87 -6.84
CA VAL A 84 -20.13 -4.07 -7.19
C VAL A 84 -20.60 -2.74 -7.80
N HIS A 85 -21.81 -2.68 -8.36
CA HIS A 85 -22.34 -1.49 -9.03
C HIS A 85 -22.18 -0.19 -8.23
N ASP A 86 -22.23 -0.25 -6.89
CA ASP A 86 -21.85 0.85 -6.00
C ASP A 86 -20.50 0.62 -5.33
N HIS A 87 -19.64 1.66 -5.36
CA HIS A 87 -18.27 1.63 -4.79
C HIS A 87 -18.27 1.29 -3.29
N ARG A 88 -19.30 1.74 -2.55
CA ARG A 88 -19.44 1.51 -1.10
C ARG A 88 -20.01 0.14 -0.74
N ASP A 89 -20.62 -0.55 -1.70
CA ASP A 89 -21.15 -1.90 -1.52
C ASP A 89 -20.22 -2.97 -2.11
N GLY A 90 -19.10 -2.55 -2.69
CA GLY A 90 -18.06 -3.46 -3.17
C GLY A 90 -17.35 -4.20 -2.04
N HIS A 91 -17.00 -5.47 -2.29
CA HIS A 91 -16.24 -6.31 -1.35
C HIS A 91 -14.93 -5.63 -0.88
N PHE A 92 -14.30 -4.85 -1.75
CA PHE A 92 -13.08 -4.12 -1.40
C PHE A 92 -13.32 -3.09 -0.29
N TRP A 93 -14.38 -2.29 -0.41
CA TRP A 93 -14.69 -1.25 0.57
C TRP A 93 -15.12 -1.85 1.91
N GLN A 94 -15.99 -2.85 1.88
CA GLN A 94 -16.47 -3.54 3.10
C GLN A 94 -15.32 -4.19 3.87
N LEU A 95 -14.44 -4.91 3.18
CA LEU A 95 -13.30 -5.57 3.80
C LEU A 95 -12.27 -4.57 4.34
N MET A 96 -12.11 -3.41 3.69
CA MET A 96 -11.27 -2.34 4.22
C MET A 96 -11.86 -1.69 5.47
N LEU A 97 -13.18 -1.51 5.54
CA LEU A 97 -13.84 -1.01 6.75
C LEU A 97 -13.65 -1.96 7.92
N ASP A 98 -13.78 -3.27 7.68
CA ASP A 98 -13.55 -4.32 8.68
C ASP A 98 -12.10 -4.31 9.18
N ARG A 99 -11.12 -4.34 8.27
CA ARG A 99 -9.68 -4.30 8.59
C ARG A 99 -9.23 -3.04 9.34
N THR A 100 -9.97 -1.93 9.20
CA THR A 100 -9.65 -0.67 9.87
C THR A 100 -10.51 -0.41 11.09
N GLU A 101 -11.38 -1.34 11.49
CA GLU A 101 -12.25 -1.18 12.67
C GLU A 101 -11.44 -0.90 13.94
N SER A 102 -10.35 -1.63 14.15
CA SER A 102 -9.44 -1.45 15.30
C SER A 102 -8.46 -0.27 15.16
N LEU A 103 -8.50 0.47 14.05
CA LEU A 103 -7.59 1.56 13.72
C LEU A 103 -8.37 2.87 13.50
N PRO A 104 -8.74 3.61 14.56
CA PRO A 104 -9.67 4.73 14.47
C PRO A 104 -9.16 5.85 13.55
N GLU A 105 -7.86 6.16 13.59
CA GLU A 105 -7.25 7.15 12.70
C GLU A 105 -7.32 6.72 11.23
N ALA A 106 -7.06 5.45 10.93
CA ALA A 106 -7.11 4.90 9.58
C ALA A 106 -8.55 4.88 9.05
N ARG A 107 -9.51 4.45 9.88
CA ARG A 107 -10.94 4.44 9.54
C ARG A 107 -11.46 5.85 9.28
N GLN A 108 -11.15 6.80 10.16
CA GLN A 108 -11.54 8.19 9.97
C GLN A 108 -10.90 8.77 8.71
N TRP A 109 -9.63 8.47 8.46
CA TRP A 109 -8.91 8.84 7.24
C TRP A 109 -9.61 8.32 5.99
N MET A 110 -10.01 7.04 5.97
CA MET A 110 -10.76 6.44 4.88
C MET A 110 -12.10 7.13 4.60
N LEU A 111 -12.81 7.54 5.67
CA LEU A 111 -14.13 8.16 5.57
C LEU A 111 -14.09 9.63 5.11
N ARG A 112 -12.90 10.27 5.04
CA ARG A 112 -12.74 11.66 4.58
C ARG A 112 -13.14 11.90 3.11
N GLN A 113 -13.42 10.83 2.35
CA GLN A 113 -14.00 10.85 1.00
C GLN A 113 -13.15 11.60 -0.04
N ASP A 114 -12.13 10.91 -0.50
CA ASP A 114 -11.27 11.24 -1.62
C ASP A 114 -11.30 10.07 -2.62
N ASN A 115 -11.07 10.32 -3.91
CA ASN A 115 -11.09 9.30 -4.98
C ASN A 115 -9.89 8.31 -4.91
N TRP A 116 -9.36 8.07 -3.71
CA TRP A 116 -8.10 7.39 -3.45
C TRP A 116 -8.17 5.86 -3.56
N LEU A 117 -9.37 5.28 -3.53
CA LEU A 117 -9.64 3.89 -3.95
C LEU A 117 -10.48 3.87 -5.22
N SER A 118 -10.31 4.86 -6.10
CA SER A 118 -10.96 4.81 -7.40
C SER A 118 -10.57 3.54 -8.14
N ASP A 119 -11.42 3.18 -9.09
CA ASP A 119 -11.24 2.04 -9.98
C ASP A 119 -9.87 2.01 -10.65
N ASN A 120 -9.34 3.17 -11.04
CA ASN A 120 -8.01 3.29 -11.62
C ASN A 120 -6.92 2.88 -10.62
N ILE A 121 -7.01 3.34 -9.37
CA ILE A 121 -6.03 3.02 -8.33
C ILE A 121 -6.13 1.54 -7.93
N GLN A 122 -7.34 0.99 -7.85
CA GLN A 122 -7.53 -0.44 -7.61
C GLN A 122 -6.93 -1.30 -8.73
N ASN A 123 -7.11 -0.91 -10.00
CA ASN A 123 -6.48 -1.56 -11.14
C ASN A 123 -4.95 -1.51 -11.02
N GLU A 124 -4.39 -0.35 -10.68
CA GLU A 124 -2.95 -0.20 -10.45
C GLU A 124 -2.44 -1.11 -9.33
N ILE A 125 -3.16 -1.24 -8.21
CA ILE A 125 -2.80 -2.16 -7.12
C ILE A 125 -2.78 -3.61 -7.63
N ILE A 126 -3.77 -4.02 -8.41
CA ILE A 126 -3.83 -5.36 -9.00
C ILE A 126 -2.65 -5.58 -9.96
N GLU A 127 -2.34 -4.62 -10.83
CA GLU A 127 -1.20 -4.67 -11.74
C GLU A 127 0.12 -4.84 -10.97
N GLN A 128 0.31 -4.10 -9.87
CA GLN A 128 1.49 -4.25 -9.02
C GLN A 128 1.56 -5.63 -8.37
N LEU A 129 0.44 -6.15 -7.86
CA LEU A 129 0.38 -7.49 -7.26
C LEU A 129 0.68 -8.60 -8.27
N ALA A 130 0.17 -8.47 -9.49
CA ALA A 130 0.44 -9.42 -10.57
C ALA A 130 1.92 -9.40 -10.98
N HIS A 131 2.50 -8.20 -11.08
CA HIS A 131 3.92 -8.03 -11.38
C HIS A 131 4.82 -8.63 -10.28
N ASP A 132 4.53 -8.34 -9.01
CA ASP A 132 5.27 -8.89 -7.87
C ASP A 132 5.19 -10.43 -7.82
N SER A 133 4.00 -10.99 -8.07
CA SER A 133 3.80 -12.44 -8.13
C SER A 133 4.62 -13.10 -9.25
N THR A 134 4.64 -12.47 -10.44
CA THR A 134 5.45 -12.95 -11.57
C THR A 134 6.94 -12.89 -11.27
N LYS A 135 7.40 -11.79 -10.67
CA LYS A 135 8.79 -11.59 -10.28
C LYS A 135 9.23 -12.62 -9.25
N GLN A 136 8.41 -12.85 -8.21
CA GLN A 136 8.67 -13.88 -7.19
C GLN A 136 8.78 -15.27 -7.83
N GLY A 137 7.84 -15.63 -8.72
CA GLY A 137 7.91 -16.90 -9.44
C GLY A 137 9.18 -17.06 -10.29
N CYS A 138 9.60 -16.01 -11.01
CA CYS A 138 10.87 -16.04 -11.75
C CYS A 138 12.08 -16.21 -10.83
N GLN A 139 12.13 -15.48 -9.71
CA GLN A 139 13.22 -15.57 -8.74
C GLN A 139 13.29 -16.97 -8.09
N GLN A 140 12.15 -17.55 -7.73
CA GLN A 140 12.08 -18.90 -7.19
C GLN A 140 12.59 -19.94 -8.20
N ARG A 141 12.15 -19.87 -9.47
CA ARG A 141 12.62 -20.77 -10.54
C ARG A 141 14.13 -20.67 -10.75
N GLN A 142 14.68 -19.46 -10.81
CA GLN A 142 16.13 -19.25 -10.95
C GLN A 142 16.91 -19.77 -9.74
N GLY A 143 16.40 -19.50 -8.52
CA GLY A 143 17.00 -19.98 -7.28
C GLY A 143 17.08 -21.50 -7.23
N VAL A 144 15.94 -22.19 -7.44
CA VAL A 144 15.89 -23.66 -7.45
C VAL A 144 16.85 -24.25 -8.49
N LEU A 145 16.90 -23.68 -9.69
CA LEU A 145 17.78 -24.14 -10.75
C LEU A 145 19.27 -24.02 -10.36
N LEU A 146 19.69 -22.87 -9.81
CA LEU A 146 21.08 -22.63 -9.41
C LEU A 146 21.47 -23.41 -8.16
N ASP A 147 20.57 -23.54 -7.19
CA ASP A 147 20.79 -24.35 -5.99
C ASP A 147 20.88 -25.84 -6.37
N SER A 148 20.11 -26.26 -7.37
CA SER A 148 20.21 -27.61 -7.93
C SER A 148 21.54 -27.89 -8.61
N ALA A 149 22.04 -26.92 -9.39
CA ALA A 149 23.36 -27.02 -10.00
C ALA A 149 24.51 -27.01 -8.96
N LYS A 150 24.27 -26.52 -7.74
CA LYS A 150 25.25 -26.63 -6.63
C LYS A 150 25.13 -27.94 -5.84
N GLY A 151 24.17 -28.80 -6.17
CA GLY A 151 23.87 -30.01 -5.41
C GLY A 151 23.21 -29.73 -4.06
N LEU A 152 22.64 -28.54 -3.86
CA LEU A 152 21.97 -28.13 -2.62
C LEU A 152 20.46 -28.47 -2.62
N VAL A 153 20.02 -29.37 -3.51
CA VAL A 153 18.60 -29.77 -3.62
C VAL A 153 18.17 -30.50 -2.35
N SER A 154 17.49 -29.79 -1.45
CA SER A 154 16.58 -30.42 -0.48
C SER A 154 15.32 -30.89 -1.21
N ASP A 155 14.43 -31.67 -0.56
CA ASP A 155 13.11 -32.03 -1.09
C ASP A 155 12.26 -30.76 -1.31
N THR A 156 12.60 -30.04 -2.37
CA THR A 156 12.06 -28.73 -2.69
C THR A 156 10.66 -28.99 -3.21
N ASP A 157 9.65 -28.30 -2.68
CA ASP A 157 8.29 -28.44 -3.20
C ASP A 157 8.22 -27.80 -4.60
N ILE A 158 8.49 -28.61 -5.62
CA ILE A 158 8.50 -28.21 -7.04
C ILE A 158 7.11 -27.72 -7.46
N SER A 159 6.05 -28.15 -6.76
CA SER A 159 4.68 -27.66 -6.94
C SER A 159 4.56 -26.15 -6.69
N ALA A 160 5.43 -25.59 -5.84
CA ALA A 160 5.46 -24.16 -5.56
C ALA A 160 5.99 -23.31 -6.73
N LEU A 161 6.65 -23.91 -7.74
CA LEU A 161 7.23 -23.19 -8.88
C LEU A 161 6.20 -22.69 -9.91
N GLN A 162 4.91 -23.05 -9.72
CA GLN A 162 3.79 -22.63 -10.57
C GLN A 162 4.07 -22.91 -12.05
N LEU A 163 4.47 -24.15 -12.36
CA LEU A 163 4.75 -24.61 -13.72
C LEU A 163 3.52 -25.35 -14.28
N PRO A 164 2.63 -24.70 -15.04
CA PRO A 164 1.51 -25.38 -15.66
C PRO A 164 2.03 -26.36 -16.71
N THR A 165 1.45 -27.57 -16.75
CA THR A 165 1.66 -28.63 -17.75
C THR A 165 3.01 -29.38 -17.73
N TRP A 166 3.87 -29.16 -16.74
CA TRP A 166 5.19 -29.81 -16.69
C TRP A 166 5.13 -31.11 -15.89
N ASP A 167 5.99 -32.06 -16.23
CA ASP A 167 6.19 -33.26 -15.43
C ASP A 167 7.07 -32.93 -14.21
N VAL A 168 6.40 -32.59 -13.11
CA VAL A 168 7.01 -32.21 -11.83
C VAL A 168 7.88 -33.34 -11.27
N ALA A 169 7.51 -34.60 -11.49
CA ALA A 169 8.26 -35.74 -10.98
C ALA A 169 9.57 -35.93 -11.75
N SER A 170 9.50 -35.89 -13.08
CA SER A 170 10.69 -35.94 -13.95
C SER A 170 11.61 -34.75 -13.70
N LEU A 171 11.06 -33.53 -13.61
CA LEU A 171 11.83 -32.33 -13.28
C LEU A 171 12.56 -32.48 -11.94
N GLY A 172 11.90 -33.02 -10.92
CA GLY A 172 12.54 -33.23 -9.61
C GLY A 172 13.68 -34.21 -9.63
N LEU A 173 13.55 -35.31 -10.37
CA LEU A 173 14.64 -36.26 -10.56
C LEU A 173 15.81 -35.61 -11.31
N GLN A 174 15.53 -34.91 -12.40
CA GLN A 174 16.54 -34.23 -13.20
C GLN A 174 17.28 -33.14 -12.41
N LEU A 175 16.58 -32.35 -11.59
CA LEU A 175 17.22 -31.35 -10.72
C LEU A 175 18.13 -31.98 -9.66
N LYS A 176 17.72 -33.11 -9.06
CA LYS A 176 18.58 -33.87 -8.13
C LYS A 176 19.82 -34.43 -8.83
N MET A 177 19.66 -34.93 -10.06
CA MET A 177 20.77 -35.45 -10.87
C MET A 177 21.71 -34.34 -11.38
N LEU A 178 21.20 -33.12 -11.56
CA LEU A 178 21.95 -31.98 -12.10
C LEU A 178 23.18 -31.68 -11.25
N GLY A 179 23.03 -31.64 -9.92
CA GLY A 179 24.14 -31.41 -9.00
C GLY A 179 25.26 -32.46 -9.10
N GLY A 180 24.93 -33.68 -9.56
CA GLY A 180 25.91 -34.72 -9.84
C GLY A 180 26.72 -34.47 -11.11
N LEU A 181 26.10 -33.85 -12.12
CA LEU A 181 26.70 -33.49 -13.40
C LEU A 181 27.61 -32.25 -13.29
N THR A 182 27.32 -31.39 -12.32
CA THR A 182 27.95 -30.06 -12.17
C THR A 182 28.96 -29.99 -11.02
N LYS A 183 29.34 -31.12 -10.41
CA LYS A 183 30.23 -31.16 -9.22
C LYS A 183 31.52 -30.34 -9.35
N ASP A 184 32.09 -30.27 -10.55
CA ASP A 184 33.37 -29.60 -10.81
C ASP A 184 33.21 -28.14 -11.25
N GLN A 185 31.99 -27.62 -11.32
CA GLN A 185 31.68 -26.30 -11.88
C GLN A 185 30.75 -25.52 -10.95
N THR A 186 30.98 -24.21 -10.82
CA THR A 186 30.08 -23.34 -10.07
C THR A 186 29.43 -22.33 -11.00
N PHE A 187 28.10 -22.23 -10.93
CA PHE A 187 27.32 -21.34 -11.79
C PHE A 187 26.80 -20.18 -10.95
N LEU A 188 27.15 -18.95 -11.36
CA LEU A 188 26.64 -17.73 -10.75
C LEU A 188 25.35 -17.25 -11.45
N THR A 189 25.22 -17.54 -12.75
CA THR A 189 24.06 -17.12 -13.55
C THR A 189 23.42 -18.29 -14.28
N VAL A 190 22.12 -18.17 -14.56
CA VAL A 190 21.39 -19.13 -15.41
C VAL A 190 21.99 -19.19 -16.83
N GLN A 191 22.57 -18.09 -17.29
CA GLN A 191 23.22 -18.02 -18.61
C GLN A 191 24.47 -18.90 -18.67
N ASP A 192 25.27 -18.95 -17.59
CA ASP A 192 26.45 -19.83 -17.53
C ASP A 192 26.04 -21.30 -17.53
N LEU A 193 24.99 -21.63 -16.77
CA LEU A 193 24.41 -22.97 -16.79
C LEU A 193 23.87 -23.34 -18.18
N ALA A 194 23.21 -22.40 -18.88
CA ALA A 194 22.72 -22.62 -20.24
C ALA A 194 23.84 -22.91 -21.25
N ARG A 195 24.98 -22.19 -21.14
CA ARG A 195 26.17 -22.45 -21.95
C ARG A 195 26.76 -23.83 -21.68
N PHE A 196 26.86 -24.21 -20.40
CA PHE A 196 27.31 -25.55 -20.02
C PHE A 196 26.38 -26.64 -20.58
N MET A 197 25.07 -26.50 -20.39
CA MET A 197 24.07 -27.43 -20.93
C MET A 197 24.17 -27.54 -22.45
N SER A 198 24.45 -26.44 -23.15
CA SER A 198 24.67 -26.40 -24.61
C SER A 198 25.98 -27.03 -25.08
N ALA A 199 26.96 -27.22 -24.18
CA ALA A 199 28.23 -27.88 -24.49
C ALA A 199 28.21 -29.40 -24.25
N LEU A 200 27.21 -29.91 -23.53
CA LEU A 200 27.05 -31.35 -23.27
C LEU A 200 26.83 -32.19 -24.54
N HIS A 201 27.12 -33.48 -24.45
CA HIS A 201 26.77 -34.44 -25.49
C HIS A 201 25.25 -34.49 -25.69
N PRO A 202 24.71 -34.58 -26.93
CA PRO A 202 23.26 -34.55 -27.20
C PRO A 202 22.45 -35.59 -26.41
N GLN A 203 23.01 -36.79 -26.20
CA GLN A 203 22.35 -37.84 -25.41
C GLN A 203 22.24 -37.45 -23.94
N THR A 204 23.30 -36.87 -23.36
CA THR A 204 23.31 -36.39 -21.98
C THR A 204 22.34 -35.23 -21.82
N ARG A 205 22.30 -34.29 -22.77
CA ARG A 205 21.33 -33.18 -22.77
C ARG A 205 19.88 -33.70 -22.78
N GLY A 206 19.59 -34.73 -23.57
CA GLY A 206 18.26 -35.34 -23.64
C GLY A 206 17.74 -35.92 -22.31
N LEU A 207 18.63 -36.32 -21.39
CA LEU A 207 18.25 -36.80 -20.05
C LEU A 207 17.74 -35.68 -19.14
N PHE A 208 18.06 -34.42 -19.47
CA PHE A 208 17.73 -33.22 -18.69
C PHE A 208 16.77 -32.30 -19.44
N SER A 209 15.84 -32.88 -20.21
CA SER A 209 14.91 -32.15 -21.07
C SER A 209 14.01 -31.15 -20.32
N GLU A 210 13.59 -31.47 -19.09
CA GLU A 210 12.78 -30.57 -18.27
C GLU A 210 13.64 -29.46 -17.64
N VAL A 211 14.88 -29.77 -17.26
CA VAL A 211 15.85 -28.76 -16.80
C VAL A 211 16.20 -27.80 -17.93
N GLU A 212 16.39 -28.29 -19.16
CA GLU A 212 16.63 -27.45 -20.34
C GLU A 212 15.45 -26.53 -20.62
N ARG A 213 14.21 -27.03 -20.51
CA ARG A 213 13.00 -26.18 -20.56
C ARG A 213 13.02 -25.13 -19.45
N LEU A 214 13.42 -25.49 -18.23
CA LEU A 214 13.47 -24.54 -17.09
C LEU A 214 14.51 -23.45 -17.31
N VAL A 215 15.67 -23.81 -17.85
CA VAL A 215 16.72 -22.87 -18.26
C VAL A 215 16.16 -21.91 -19.31
N HIS A 216 15.53 -22.42 -20.38
CA HIS A 216 14.91 -21.57 -21.40
C HIS A 216 13.84 -20.64 -20.82
N LEU A 217 12.94 -21.15 -19.97
CA LEU A 217 11.91 -20.35 -19.31
C LEU A 217 12.53 -19.20 -18.49
N CYS A 218 13.58 -19.49 -17.73
CA CYS A 218 14.30 -18.48 -16.92
C CYS A 218 15.04 -17.44 -17.77
N LEU A 219 15.49 -17.78 -18.97
CA LEU A 219 16.13 -16.86 -19.91
C LEU A 219 15.13 -16.02 -20.70
N CYS A 220 13.95 -16.57 -21.01
CA CYS A 220 12.86 -15.86 -21.72
C CYS A 220 12.07 -14.92 -20.80
N LEU A 221 12.00 -15.22 -19.50
CA LEU A 221 11.34 -14.40 -18.48
C LEU A 221 12.38 -13.85 -17.49
N PRO A 222 13.32 -13.00 -17.93
CA PRO A 222 14.34 -12.47 -17.05
C PRO A 222 13.71 -11.68 -15.89
N VAL A 223 14.30 -11.82 -14.70
CA VAL A 223 13.88 -11.14 -13.47
C VAL A 223 13.94 -9.60 -13.60
N SER A 224 14.59 -9.07 -14.64
CA SER A 224 14.87 -7.64 -14.80
C SER A 224 14.22 -6.97 -16.02
N THR A 225 13.73 -5.75 -15.72
CA THR A 225 13.45 -4.56 -16.54
C THR A 225 12.20 -4.45 -17.42
N ALA A 226 11.84 -5.37 -18.33
CA ALA A 226 10.77 -5.03 -19.30
C ALA A 226 9.36 -4.88 -18.67
N CYS A 227 9.00 -5.72 -17.69
CA CYS A 227 7.75 -5.56 -16.95
C CYS A 227 7.76 -4.34 -16.00
N SER A 228 8.94 -3.79 -15.71
CA SER A 228 9.08 -2.73 -14.72
C SER A 228 8.58 -1.37 -15.24
N GLU A 229 8.60 -1.10 -16.56
CA GLU A 229 8.19 0.20 -17.12
C GLU A 229 6.71 0.54 -16.89
N ARG A 230 5.81 -0.43 -17.09
CA ARG A 230 4.39 -0.27 -16.72
C ARG A 230 4.21 -0.12 -15.20
N SER A 231 4.98 -0.89 -14.42
CA SER A 231 4.91 -0.80 -12.97
C SER A 231 5.41 0.56 -12.44
N PHE A 232 6.41 1.19 -13.08
CA PHE A 232 6.89 2.52 -12.71
C PHE A 232 5.86 3.62 -12.97
N SER A 233 5.05 3.51 -14.01
CA SER A 233 3.97 4.47 -14.29
C SER A 233 2.87 4.42 -13.22
N ALA A 234 2.46 3.21 -12.81
CA ALA A 234 1.53 3.01 -11.70
C ALA A 234 2.15 3.44 -10.34
N LEU A 235 3.40 3.07 -10.06
CA LEU A 235 4.11 3.51 -8.86
C LEU A 235 4.30 5.03 -8.79
N ARG A 236 4.49 5.70 -9.94
CA ARG A 236 4.57 7.16 -10.02
C ARG A 236 3.25 7.81 -9.63
N ARG A 237 2.11 7.25 -10.06
CA ARG A 237 0.77 7.72 -9.67
C ARG A 237 0.52 7.49 -8.18
N LEU A 238 0.76 6.29 -7.66
CA LEU A 238 0.68 5.99 -6.22
C LEU A 238 1.61 6.87 -5.37
N LYS A 239 2.85 7.12 -5.83
CA LYS A 239 3.80 8.01 -5.16
C LYS A 239 3.35 9.46 -5.20
N THR A 240 2.85 9.92 -6.35
CA THR A 240 2.33 11.28 -6.51
C THR A 240 1.13 11.47 -5.58
N TRP A 241 0.26 10.47 -5.49
CA TRP A 241 -0.86 10.42 -4.57
C TRP A 241 -0.44 10.48 -3.10
N LEU A 242 0.51 9.64 -2.66
CA LEU A 242 1.06 9.68 -1.30
C LEU A 242 1.62 11.06 -0.94
N ARG A 243 2.03 11.87 -1.93
CA ARG A 243 2.55 13.24 -1.72
C ARG A 243 1.46 14.31 -1.81
N SER A 244 0.42 14.11 -2.61
CA SER A 244 -0.65 15.10 -2.84
C SER A 244 -1.76 15.01 -1.81
N THR A 245 -2.15 13.80 -1.38
CA THR A 245 -3.16 13.58 -0.33
C THR A 245 -2.68 14.09 1.04
N THR A 246 -1.37 14.26 1.22
CA THR A 246 -0.77 14.77 2.46
C THR A 246 -0.60 16.29 2.47
N ARG A 247 -1.01 17.01 1.42
CA ARG A 247 -0.89 18.47 1.30
C ARG A 247 -2.08 19.26 1.83
N VAL A 248 -3.06 18.63 2.48
CA VAL A 248 -4.22 19.36 3.02
C VAL A 248 -4.59 18.83 4.40
N PRO A 249 -4.28 19.61 5.46
CA PRO A 249 -5.39 20.14 6.25
C PRO A 249 -5.24 21.61 6.71
N SER A 250 -4.41 22.46 6.08
CA SER A 250 -4.30 23.87 6.53
C SER A 250 -5.44 24.79 6.03
N ALA A 251 -6.00 24.54 4.84
CA ALA A 251 -7.03 25.42 4.26
C ALA A 251 -8.47 25.11 4.76
N ARG A 252 -8.72 23.93 5.33
CA ARG A 252 -10.07 23.52 5.78
C ARG A 252 -10.35 23.88 7.25
N LEU A 253 -9.33 24.22 8.03
CA LEU A 253 -9.49 24.68 9.42
C LEU A 253 -9.99 26.14 9.54
N LEU A 254 -10.13 26.87 8.42
CA LEU A 254 -10.60 28.25 8.38
C LEU A 254 -12.09 28.40 8.00
N HIS A 255 -12.85 27.31 7.83
CA HIS A 255 -14.29 27.38 7.59
C HIS A 255 -15.05 26.37 8.47
N PRO A 256 -15.80 26.84 9.49
CA PRO A 256 -16.80 26.02 10.14
C PRO A 256 -18.04 25.97 9.23
N ASP A 257 -18.05 25.06 8.25
CA ASP A 257 -19.23 24.84 7.41
C ASP A 257 -19.98 23.60 7.88
N GLN A 258 -21.03 23.85 8.68
CA GLN A 258 -22.10 22.89 8.92
C GLN A 258 -22.84 22.64 7.60
N ARG A 259 -22.56 21.52 6.93
CA ARG A 259 -23.53 20.98 5.97
C ARG A 259 -24.28 19.80 6.59
N PRO A 260 -25.60 19.92 6.79
CA PRO A 260 -26.38 18.83 7.32
C PRO A 260 -26.40 17.66 6.33
N PHE A 261 -26.27 16.48 6.91
CA PHE A 261 -26.46 15.18 6.31
C PHE A 261 -27.83 15.13 5.62
N LYS A 262 -27.88 15.24 4.30
CA LYS A 262 -29.10 14.88 3.54
C LYS A 262 -29.17 13.36 3.49
N GLN A 263 -29.97 12.77 4.37
CA GLN A 263 -30.56 11.45 4.11
C GLN A 263 -31.34 11.57 2.80
N SER A 264 -30.79 11.00 1.72
CA SER A 264 -31.57 10.78 0.51
C SER A 264 -32.63 9.74 0.85
N GLN A 265 -33.85 10.22 0.95
CA GLN A 265 -35.06 9.45 1.17
C GLN A 265 -35.16 8.30 0.17
N THR A 266 -35.61 7.18 0.69
CA THR A 266 -36.05 5.98 -0.02
C THR A 266 -37.13 6.31 -1.06
N SER A 267 -36.76 6.29 -2.34
CA SER A 267 -37.76 6.29 -3.43
C SER A 267 -38.18 4.85 -3.72
N ARG A 268 -39.20 4.42 -2.98
CA ARG A 268 -40.35 3.60 -3.41
C ARG A 268 -40.10 2.62 -4.58
N TYR A 269 -39.59 1.43 -4.28
CA TYR A 269 -39.79 0.24 -5.12
C TYR A 269 -41.27 -0.19 -5.03
N GLN A 270 -42.02 -0.13 -6.14
CA GLN A 270 -43.28 -0.85 -6.29
C GLN A 270 -43.00 -2.22 -6.93
N PRO A 271 -43.47 -3.35 -6.38
CA PRO A 271 -43.32 -4.65 -7.01
C PRO A 271 -44.21 -4.74 -8.25
N ARG A 272 -43.63 -4.99 -9.43
CA ARG A 272 -44.39 -5.44 -10.60
C ARG A 272 -44.97 -6.82 -10.31
N GLN A 273 -46.30 -6.94 -10.29
CA GLN A 273 -46.97 -8.24 -10.32
C GLN A 273 -46.66 -8.93 -11.65
N MET A 274 -45.95 -10.06 -11.61
CA MET A 274 -45.87 -11.00 -12.74
C MET A 274 -47.21 -11.73 -12.86
N GLY A 275 -47.97 -11.41 -13.90
CA GLY A 275 -49.11 -12.24 -14.33
C GLY A 275 -48.59 -13.48 -15.04
N TYR A 276 -48.84 -14.66 -14.47
CA TYR A 276 -48.69 -15.94 -15.17
C TYR A 276 -49.92 -16.20 -16.05
N PRO A 277 -49.78 -16.54 -17.34
CA PRO A 277 -50.91 -16.96 -18.16
C PRO A 277 -51.31 -18.40 -17.81
N GLY A 278 -52.56 -18.57 -17.37
CA GLY A 278 -53.13 -19.86 -17.01
C GLY A 278 -53.36 -20.76 -18.23
N ARG A 279 -52.82 -21.98 -18.18
CA ARG A 279 -53.31 -23.12 -18.96
C ARG A 279 -54.58 -23.63 -18.30
N ARG A 280 -55.74 -23.51 -18.97
CA ARG A 280 -56.92 -24.33 -18.66
C ARG A 280 -56.78 -25.66 -19.38
N GLY A 281 -56.74 -26.74 -18.60
CA GLY A 281 -57.01 -28.09 -19.05
C GLY A 281 -58.51 -28.37 -19.05
N SER A 282 -58.85 -29.35 -19.86
CA SER A 282 -60.15 -29.91 -20.21
C SER A 282 -61.06 -30.28 -19.05
N ALA A 283 -62.35 -30.04 -19.26
CA ALA A 283 -63.44 -31.00 -19.06
C ALA A 283 -64.48 -30.75 -20.16
#